data_AF-A0A419X5U0-F1
#
_entry.id   AF-A0A419X5U0-F1
#
_cell.length_a   1.000
_cell.length_b   1.000
_cell.length_c   1.000
_cell.angle_alpha   90.00
_cell.angle_beta   90.00
_cell.angle_gamma   90.00
#
_symmetry.space_group_name_H-M   'P 1'
#
loop_
_entity.id
_entity.type
_entity.pdbx_description
1 polymer ?
#
loop_
_entity_poly.entity_id
_entity_poly.type
_entity_poly.pdbx_seq_one_letter_code
_entity_poly.pdbx_strand_id
1 'polypeptide(L)'
;MNEKILTQAVLANRRLRGLPALSNAGSVGADLAAAAAEFEALLDDFVLAFDPVLSRVHGNIAEHGLHITGVFPSEDAPPECLDFSYTTGLSEGLGFELAVATLPFDIAGSILNRSAKVLTAVPSEGDLLEDVLGGGFTARLHRCSDTSRFAMTRQIYGSDPEHGVWQIVVPDSAGRFPDEPGYNHAGLPQPLY
;
A
#
# COMPACT_ATOMS: atom_id res chain seq x y z
N MET A 1 4.63 -26.97 -13.67
CA MET A 1 5.78 -26.07 -13.48
C MET A 1 6.06 -26.00 -11.98
N ASN A 2 7.32 -26.11 -11.57
CA ASN A 2 7.68 -26.53 -10.21
C ASN A 2 7.65 -25.31 -9.26
N GLU A 3 6.74 -25.31 -8.29
CA GLU A 3 6.56 -24.27 -7.26
C GLU A 3 7.88 -23.87 -6.60
N LYS A 4 8.79 -24.83 -6.42
CA LYS A 4 10.16 -24.59 -5.94
C LYS A 4 10.97 -23.62 -6.81
N ILE A 5 10.81 -23.64 -8.13
CA ILE A 5 11.54 -22.75 -9.05
C ILE A 5 11.06 -21.32 -8.86
N LEU A 6 9.76 -21.11 -8.71
CA LEU A 6 9.18 -19.78 -8.49
C LEU A 6 9.61 -19.20 -7.14
N THR A 7 9.54 -19.99 -6.07
CA THR A 7 10.03 -19.57 -4.74
C THR A 7 11.51 -19.20 -4.77
N GLN A 8 12.35 -19.97 -5.48
CA GLN A 8 13.78 -19.66 -5.60
C GLN A 8 14.03 -18.39 -6.42
N ALA A 9 13.25 -18.14 -7.48
CA ALA A 9 13.35 -16.92 -8.27
C ALA A 9 12.97 -15.67 -7.45
N VAL A 10 11.86 -15.73 -6.69
CA VAL A 10 11.43 -14.64 -5.79
C VAL A 10 12.48 -14.37 -4.71
N LEU A 11 13.05 -15.42 -4.11
CA LEU A 11 14.12 -15.28 -3.11
C LEU A 11 15.42 -14.73 -3.70
N ALA A 12 15.74 -15.06 -4.95
CA ALA A 12 16.90 -14.53 -5.65
C ALA A 12 16.76 -13.03 -5.95
N ASN A 13 15.61 -12.59 -6.47
CA ASN A 13 15.31 -11.18 -6.72
C ASN A 13 15.42 -10.36 -5.42
N ARG A 14 14.84 -10.87 -4.31
CA ARG A 14 14.93 -10.20 -3.00
C ARG A 14 16.38 -10.05 -2.49
N ARG A 15 17.26 -11.02 -2.80
CA ARG A 15 18.69 -10.94 -2.44
C ARG A 15 19.43 -9.92 -3.29
N LEU A 16 19.09 -9.82 -4.57
CA LEU A 16 19.72 -8.87 -5.49
C LEU A 16 19.37 -7.42 -5.12
N ARG A 17 18.11 -7.14 -4.79
CA ARG A 17 17.67 -5.80 -4.31
C ARG A 17 18.34 -5.33 -3.02
N GLY A 18 19.01 -6.22 -2.27
CA GLY A 18 19.74 -5.91 -1.05
C GLY A 18 21.26 -5.71 -1.22
N LEU A 19 21.79 -5.86 -2.44
CA LEU A 19 23.23 -5.73 -2.69
C LEU A 19 23.65 -4.26 -2.83
N PRO A 20 24.82 -3.86 -2.29
CA PRO A 20 25.34 -2.51 -2.46
C PRO A 20 25.65 -2.24 -3.94
N ALA A 21 25.29 -1.04 -4.42
CA ALA A 21 25.64 -0.59 -5.76
C ALA A 21 27.17 -0.63 -5.94
N LEU A 22 27.63 -1.25 -7.02
CA LEU A 22 29.06 -1.32 -7.37
C LEU A 22 29.55 0.06 -7.85
N SER A 23 29.73 0.99 -6.92
CA SER A 23 30.27 2.32 -7.20
C SER A 23 31.80 2.27 -7.24
N ASN A 24 32.36 1.71 -8.33
CA ASN A 24 33.68 2.07 -8.89
C ASN A 24 34.12 1.04 -9.94
N ALA A 25 33.79 1.27 -11.21
CA ALA A 25 34.49 0.67 -12.34
C ALA A 25 34.28 1.55 -13.58
N GLY A 26 35.30 1.68 -14.45
CA GLY A 26 35.27 2.49 -15.68
C GLY A 26 34.27 1.98 -16.72
N SER A 27 34.59 2.00 -18.03
CA SER A 27 33.66 1.56 -19.09
C SER A 27 33.09 0.14 -18.87
N VAL A 28 33.89 -0.76 -18.29
CA VAL A 28 33.47 -2.11 -17.87
C VAL A 28 32.41 -2.10 -16.75
N GLY A 29 32.44 -1.09 -15.88
CA GLY A 29 31.45 -0.88 -14.83
C GLY A 29 30.10 -0.42 -15.37
N ALA A 30 30.10 0.41 -16.40
CA ALA A 30 28.89 0.84 -17.08
C ALA A 30 28.21 -0.33 -17.82
N ASP A 31 29.00 -1.14 -18.53
CA ASP A 31 28.49 -2.32 -19.25
C ASP A 31 27.96 -3.39 -18.26
N LEU A 32 28.62 -3.58 -17.11
CA LEU A 32 28.16 -4.50 -16.07
C LEU A 32 26.89 -3.98 -15.37
N ALA A 33 26.79 -2.67 -15.14
CA ALA A 33 25.60 -2.06 -14.56
C ALA A 33 24.39 -2.14 -15.51
N ALA A 34 24.61 -1.93 -16.81
CA ALA A 34 23.57 -2.10 -17.83
C ALA A 34 23.10 -3.56 -17.92
N ALA A 35 24.04 -4.51 -17.98
CA ALA A 35 23.71 -5.94 -17.99
C ALA A 35 22.99 -6.39 -16.70
N ALA A 36 23.36 -5.83 -15.54
CA ALA A 36 22.65 -6.07 -14.29
C ALA A 36 21.22 -5.52 -14.35
N ALA A 37 21.02 -4.30 -14.84
CA ALA A 37 19.69 -3.71 -14.99
C ALA A 37 18.81 -4.49 -15.97
N GLU A 38 19.35 -4.96 -17.10
CA GLU A 38 18.62 -5.83 -18.03
C GLU A 38 18.23 -7.18 -17.41
N PHE A 39 19.12 -7.77 -16.61
CA PHE A 39 18.84 -9.01 -15.91
C PHE A 39 17.78 -8.84 -14.80
N GLU A 40 17.82 -7.74 -14.05
CA GLU A 40 16.77 -7.38 -13.08
C GLU A 40 15.41 -7.21 -13.78
N ALA A 41 15.37 -6.48 -14.90
CA ALA A 41 14.15 -6.32 -15.69
C ALA A 41 13.60 -7.67 -16.17
N LEU A 42 14.46 -8.56 -16.66
CA LEU A 42 14.07 -9.92 -17.07
C LEU A 42 13.56 -10.76 -15.89
N LEU A 43 14.15 -10.62 -14.71
CA LEU A 43 13.70 -11.30 -13.50
C LEU A 43 12.37 -10.75 -13.00
N ASP A 44 12.15 -9.44 -13.07
CA ASP A 44 10.87 -8.83 -12.73
C ASP A 44 9.78 -9.29 -13.70
N ASP A 45 10.05 -9.28 -15.02
CA ASP A 45 9.14 -9.83 -16.04
C ASP A 45 8.83 -11.31 -15.79
N PHE A 46 9.82 -12.11 -15.43
CA PHE A 46 9.65 -13.52 -15.09
C PHE A 46 8.80 -13.69 -13.82
N VAL A 47 9.09 -12.94 -12.75
CA VAL A 47 8.31 -12.99 -11.51
C VAL A 47 6.87 -12.54 -11.76
N LEU A 48 6.64 -11.49 -12.54
CA LEU A 48 5.30 -11.03 -12.91
C LEU A 48 4.54 -12.04 -13.76
N ALA A 49 5.22 -12.72 -14.69
CA ALA A 49 4.61 -13.75 -15.52
C ALA A 49 4.16 -14.98 -14.71
N PHE A 50 4.75 -15.21 -13.54
CA PHE A 50 4.54 -16.44 -12.77
C PHE A 50 4.02 -16.27 -11.35
N ASP A 51 3.98 -15.04 -10.82
CA ASP A 51 3.27 -14.69 -9.59
C ASP A 51 1.88 -14.13 -9.94
N PRO A 52 0.82 -14.94 -9.82
CA PRO A 52 -0.53 -14.52 -10.18
C PRO A 52 -1.06 -13.38 -9.30
N VAL A 53 -0.52 -13.20 -8.08
CA VAL A 53 -0.90 -12.09 -7.20
C VAL A 53 -0.31 -10.80 -7.75
N LEU A 54 0.99 -10.78 -8.04
CA LEU A 54 1.64 -9.58 -8.59
C LEU A 54 1.10 -9.23 -9.98
N SER A 55 0.89 -10.23 -10.83
CA SER A 55 0.24 -10.03 -12.14
C SER A 55 -1.13 -9.34 -12.01
N ARG A 56 -1.95 -9.78 -11.05
CA ARG A 56 -3.25 -9.16 -10.77
C ARG A 56 -3.14 -7.75 -10.21
N VAL A 57 -2.17 -7.50 -9.33
CA VAL A 57 -1.92 -6.16 -8.77
C VAL A 57 -1.57 -5.19 -9.89
N HIS A 58 -0.59 -5.53 -10.72
CA HIS A 58 -0.20 -4.72 -11.88
C HIS A 58 -1.34 -4.54 -12.88
N GLY A 59 -2.12 -5.59 -13.17
CA GLY A 59 -3.29 -5.49 -14.04
C GLY A 59 -4.32 -4.49 -13.52
N ASN A 60 -4.64 -4.53 -12.23
CA ASN A 60 -5.55 -3.58 -11.61
C ASN A 60 -5.01 -2.14 -11.63
N ILE A 61 -3.71 -1.96 -11.37
CA ILE A 61 -3.08 -0.63 -11.42
C ILE A 61 -3.14 -0.07 -12.84
N ALA A 62 -2.79 -0.87 -13.84
CA ALA A 62 -2.83 -0.46 -15.24
C ALA A 62 -4.26 -0.12 -15.72
N GLU A 63 -5.27 -0.89 -15.28
CA GLU A 63 -6.66 -0.71 -15.71
C GLU A 63 -7.39 0.40 -14.94
N HIS A 64 -7.09 0.58 -13.66
CA HIS A 64 -7.88 1.41 -12.74
C HIS A 64 -7.08 2.51 -12.03
N GLY A 65 -5.77 2.57 -12.24
CA GLY A 65 -4.85 3.48 -11.55
C GLY A 65 -4.51 3.05 -10.13
N LEU A 66 -5.12 2.00 -9.60
CA LEU A 66 -4.83 1.47 -8.26
C LEU A 66 -5.29 0.01 -8.10
N HIS A 67 -4.68 -0.66 -7.13
CA HIS A 67 -5.11 -1.92 -6.55
C HIS A 67 -5.40 -1.71 -5.06
N ILE A 68 -6.42 -2.40 -4.51
CA ILE A 68 -6.75 -2.35 -3.08
C ILE A 68 -6.41 -3.70 -2.46
N THR A 69 -5.55 -3.67 -1.45
CA THR A 69 -5.16 -4.84 -0.67
C THR A 69 -5.81 -4.79 0.70
N GLY A 70 -6.48 -5.88 1.10
CA GLY A 70 -6.95 -6.11 2.46
C GLY A 70 -5.96 -6.98 3.23
N VAL A 71 -5.64 -6.59 4.45
CA VAL A 71 -4.77 -7.33 5.37
C VAL A 71 -5.61 -7.78 6.54
N PHE A 72 -5.65 -9.10 6.72
CA PHE A 72 -6.44 -9.75 7.77
C PHE A 72 -5.48 -10.40 8.76
N PRO A 73 -5.69 -10.20 10.07
CA PRO A 73 -4.89 -10.87 11.10
C PRO A 73 -5.03 -12.39 10.99
N SER A 74 -3.93 -13.11 11.24
CA SER A 74 -3.99 -14.56 11.45
C SER A 74 -4.66 -14.89 12.77
N GLU A 75 -5.09 -16.15 12.96
CA GLU A 75 -5.70 -16.60 14.22
C GLU A 75 -4.79 -16.37 15.45
N ASP A 76 -3.48 -16.49 15.29
CA ASP A 76 -2.48 -16.29 16.35
C ASP A 76 -2.03 -14.82 16.50
N ALA A 77 -2.63 -13.88 15.77
CA ALA A 77 -2.21 -12.49 15.82
C ALA A 77 -2.59 -11.85 17.17
N PRO A 78 -1.75 -10.96 17.72
CA PRO A 78 -2.11 -10.19 18.91
C PRO A 78 -3.40 -9.38 18.70
N PRO A 79 -4.22 -9.12 19.75
CA PRO A 79 -5.49 -8.40 19.63
C PRO A 79 -5.39 -6.99 19.03
N GLU A 80 -4.23 -6.34 19.15
CA GLU A 80 -3.91 -5.03 18.56
C GLU A 80 -3.62 -5.09 17.05
N CYS A 81 -3.44 -6.30 16.51
CA CYS A 81 -3.29 -6.52 15.08
C CYS A 81 -4.69 -6.57 14.48
N LEU A 82 -5.17 -5.40 14.05
CA LEU A 82 -6.48 -5.23 13.47
C LEU A 82 -6.41 -5.31 11.93
N ASP A 83 -7.53 -5.64 11.31
CA ASP A 83 -7.67 -5.62 9.87
C ASP A 83 -7.53 -4.19 9.32
N PHE A 84 -6.97 -4.07 8.13
CA PHE A 84 -6.87 -2.80 7.43
C PHE A 84 -6.81 -3.04 5.92
N SER A 85 -7.17 -2.02 5.16
CA SER A 85 -7.05 -2.04 3.69
C SER A 85 -6.29 -0.81 3.22
N TYR A 86 -5.57 -0.94 2.11
CA TYR A 86 -4.79 0.17 1.55
C TYR A 86 -4.69 0.09 0.03
N THR A 87 -4.38 1.21 -0.61
CA THR A 87 -4.13 1.30 -2.04
C THR A 87 -2.67 1.02 -2.39
N THR A 88 -2.45 0.55 -3.62
CA THR A 88 -1.15 0.53 -4.29
C THR A 88 -1.38 0.98 -5.73
N GLY A 89 -0.63 1.96 -6.22
CA GLY A 89 -0.80 2.52 -7.57
C GLY A 89 -1.17 4.00 -7.56
N LEU A 90 -1.84 4.47 -6.51
CA LEU A 90 -2.29 5.86 -6.44
C LEU A 90 -1.11 6.84 -6.44
N SER A 91 0.03 6.40 -5.91
CA SER A 91 1.27 7.15 -5.87
C SER A 91 1.85 7.46 -7.25
N GLU A 92 1.53 6.70 -8.31
CA GLU A 92 1.99 7.01 -9.69
C GLU A 92 1.36 8.30 -10.23
N GLY A 93 0.13 8.59 -9.83
CA GLY A 93 -0.60 9.78 -10.26
C GLY A 93 -0.57 10.93 -9.25
N LEU A 94 -0.67 10.63 -7.95
CA LEU A 94 -0.88 11.61 -6.89
C LEU A 94 0.28 11.70 -5.88
N GLY A 95 1.26 10.81 -5.94
CA GLY A 95 2.43 10.82 -5.06
C GLY A 95 2.20 10.28 -3.64
N PHE A 96 1.01 9.75 -3.32
CA PHE A 96 0.67 9.13 -2.03
C PHE A 96 -0.22 7.89 -2.18
N GLU A 97 -0.34 7.09 -1.13
CA GLU A 97 -1.32 6.01 -1.02
C GLU A 97 -2.33 6.28 0.11
N LEU A 98 -3.46 5.55 0.10
CA LEU A 98 -4.52 5.65 1.10
C LEU A 98 -4.64 4.36 1.90
N ALA A 99 -5.00 4.47 3.18
CA ALA A 99 -5.29 3.35 4.06
C ALA A 99 -6.58 3.57 4.86
N VAL A 100 -7.23 2.48 5.28
CA VAL A 100 -8.41 2.47 6.16
C VAL A 100 -8.23 1.32 7.14
N ALA A 101 -8.41 1.61 8.43
CA ALA A 101 -8.37 0.59 9.48
C ALA A 101 -9.77 0.06 9.79
N THR A 102 -9.85 -1.21 10.18
CA THR A 102 -10.93 -1.83 10.95
C THR A 102 -12.33 -1.81 10.36
N LEU A 103 -12.40 -1.64 9.04
CA LEU A 103 -13.62 -1.75 8.28
C LEU A 103 -13.62 -3.03 7.44
N PRO A 104 -14.79 -3.68 7.30
CA PRO A 104 -14.98 -4.76 6.35
C PRO A 104 -14.45 -4.39 4.97
N PHE A 105 -13.79 -5.34 4.30
CA PHE A 105 -13.05 -5.07 3.05
C PHE A 105 -13.89 -4.45 1.94
N ASP A 106 -15.17 -4.81 1.84
CA ASP A 106 -16.11 -4.23 0.89
C ASP A 106 -16.38 -2.75 1.19
N ILE A 107 -16.58 -2.41 2.46
CA ILE A 107 -16.76 -1.03 2.93
C ILE A 107 -15.46 -0.23 2.74
N ALA A 108 -14.32 -0.77 3.20
CA ALA A 108 -13.02 -0.14 3.04
C ALA A 108 -12.70 0.11 1.56
N GLY A 109 -12.97 -0.88 0.70
CA GLY A 109 -12.79 -0.77 -0.74
C GLY A 109 -13.66 0.31 -1.37
N SER A 110 -14.92 0.44 -0.96
CA SER A 110 -15.78 1.55 -1.41
C SER A 110 -15.24 2.91 -0.98
N ILE A 111 -14.80 3.05 0.28
CA ILE A 111 -14.25 4.30 0.82
C ILE A 111 -12.98 4.68 0.07
N LEU A 112 -12.01 3.77 -0.06
CA LEU A 112 -10.75 4.02 -0.75
C LEU A 112 -10.97 4.45 -2.21
N ASN A 113 -11.87 3.77 -2.93
CA ASN A 113 -12.21 4.15 -4.31
C ASN A 113 -12.87 5.52 -4.42
N ARG A 114 -13.74 5.90 -3.47
CA ARG A 114 -14.37 7.23 -3.47
C ARG A 114 -13.34 8.31 -3.14
N SER A 115 -12.52 8.09 -2.11
CA SER A 115 -11.46 8.99 -1.71
C SER A 115 -10.45 9.23 -2.83
N ALA A 116 -10.03 8.18 -3.54
CA ALA A 116 -9.14 8.28 -4.69
C ALA A 116 -9.73 9.10 -5.86
N LYS A 117 -11.05 9.20 -5.98
CA LYS A 117 -11.71 10.01 -7.02
C LYS A 117 -11.84 11.48 -6.65
N VAL A 118 -11.97 11.80 -5.36
CA VAL A 118 -12.18 13.18 -4.90
C VAL A 118 -10.86 13.89 -4.60
N LEU A 119 -9.81 13.15 -4.22
CA LEU A 119 -8.49 13.72 -3.98
C LEU A 119 -7.76 13.98 -5.30
N THR A 120 -7.35 15.22 -5.51
CA THR A 120 -6.60 15.65 -6.71
C THR A 120 -5.20 16.16 -6.39
N ALA A 121 -4.80 16.16 -5.13
CA ALA A 121 -3.52 16.63 -4.64
C ALA A 121 -3.16 15.92 -3.33
N VAL A 122 -1.90 16.03 -2.91
CA VAL A 122 -1.42 15.54 -1.62
C VAL A 122 -2.21 16.24 -0.50
N PRO A 123 -2.84 15.48 0.41
CA PRO A 123 -3.64 16.06 1.49
C PRO A 123 -2.75 16.62 2.61
N SER A 124 -3.40 17.35 3.53
CA SER A 124 -2.84 17.83 4.78
C SER A 124 -3.42 17.08 5.99
N GLU A 125 -2.69 17.13 7.11
CA GLU A 125 -3.13 16.53 8.37
C GLU A 125 -4.47 17.16 8.82
N GLY A 126 -5.46 16.32 9.10
CA GLY A 126 -6.78 16.76 9.53
C GLY A 126 -7.73 17.16 8.39
N ASP A 127 -7.33 17.06 7.12
CA ASP A 127 -8.21 17.35 5.99
C ASP A 127 -9.47 16.48 6.04
N LEU A 128 -10.60 17.10 5.71
CA LEU A 128 -11.91 16.47 5.73
C LEU A 128 -12.29 15.95 4.35
N LEU A 129 -12.80 14.71 4.31
CA LEU A 129 -13.34 14.06 3.12
C LEU A 129 -14.85 13.92 3.24
N GLU A 130 -15.57 14.75 2.50
CA GLU A 130 -17.02 14.71 2.38
C GLU A 130 -17.47 13.63 1.37
N ASP A 131 -18.70 13.16 1.49
CA ASP A 131 -19.36 12.22 0.56
C ASP A 131 -18.69 10.83 0.37
N VAL A 132 -17.71 10.47 1.20
CA VAL A 132 -17.06 9.15 1.13
C VAL A 132 -17.71 8.07 2.01
N LEU A 133 -18.34 8.44 3.13
CA LEU A 133 -18.91 7.49 4.12
C LEU A 133 -20.43 7.29 4.03
N GLY A 134 -21.16 8.22 3.40
CA GLY A 134 -22.62 8.23 3.41
C GLY A 134 -23.22 8.73 4.74
N GLY A 135 -24.54 8.92 4.78
CA GLY A 135 -25.25 9.33 6.01
C GLY A 135 -24.92 10.73 6.53
N GLY A 136 -24.26 11.58 5.72
CA GLY A 136 -23.78 12.90 6.14
C GLY A 136 -22.53 12.87 7.01
N PHE A 137 -21.88 11.71 7.16
CA PHE A 137 -20.61 11.61 7.84
C PHE A 137 -19.45 12.00 6.93
N THR A 138 -18.46 12.64 7.54
CA THR A 138 -17.21 13.08 6.92
C THR A 138 -16.07 12.22 7.47
N ALA A 139 -15.13 11.82 6.62
CA ALA A 139 -13.90 11.19 7.07
C ALA A 139 -12.79 12.23 7.28
N ARG A 140 -11.75 11.90 8.02
CA ARG A 140 -10.60 12.77 8.26
C ARG A 140 -9.31 12.09 7.83
N LEU A 141 -8.43 12.83 7.18
CA LEU A 141 -7.12 12.32 6.76
C LEU A 141 -6.09 12.49 7.86
N HIS A 142 -5.35 11.42 8.10
CA HIS A 142 -4.26 11.34 9.06
C HIS A 142 -3.03 10.75 8.36
N ARG A 143 -1.88 11.40 8.46
CA ARG A 143 -0.66 10.89 7.84
C ARG A 143 -0.12 9.72 8.63
N CYS A 144 0.07 8.57 7.97
CA CYS A 144 0.64 7.41 8.63
C CYS A 144 2.10 7.67 9.04
N SER A 145 2.42 7.42 10.31
CA SER A 145 3.77 7.53 10.86
C SER A 145 4.60 6.26 10.62
N ASP A 146 3.95 5.09 10.64
CA ASP A 146 4.52 3.78 10.36
C ASP A 146 3.87 3.17 9.11
N THR A 147 4.65 3.11 8.04
CA THR A 147 4.25 2.50 6.78
C THR A 147 4.67 1.03 6.67
N SER A 148 5.35 0.46 7.68
CA SER A 148 5.96 -0.88 7.65
C SER A 148 5.00 -2.00 7.23
N ARG A 149 3.70 -1.80 7.47
CA ARG A 149 2.63 -2.76 7.21
C ARG A 149 2.12 -2.78 5.77
N PHE A 150 2.46 -1.79 4.93
CA PHE A 150 2.04 -1.69 3.53
C PHE A 150 2.96 -2.48 2.58
N ALA A 151 3.03 -3.80 2.78
CA ALA A 151 4.00 -4.66 2.13
C ALA A 151 3.87 -4.69 0.60
N MET A 152 2.65 -4.62 0.04
CA MET A 152 2.44 -4.66 -1.41
C MET A 152 3.02 -3.42 -2.09
N THR A 153 2.81 -2.24 -1.52
CA THR A 153 3.37 -0.99 -2.04
C THR A 153 4.88 -1.06 -2.17
N ARG A 154 5.58 -1.53 -1.12
CA ARG A 154 7.04 -1.71 -1.16
C ARG A 154 7.49 -2.82 -2.10
N GLN A 155 6.70 -3.88 -2.21
CA GLN A 155 7.01 -4.98 -3.13
C GLN A 155 7.02 -4.48 -4.58
N ILE A 156 6.05 -3.63 -4.95
CA ILE A 156 5.90 -3.05 -6.29
C ILE A 156 6.95 -1.96 -6.54
N TYR A 157 7.07 -0.97 -5.66
CA TYR A 157 7.88 0.23 -5.92
C TYR A 157 9.30 0.19 -5.32
N GLY A 158 9.61 -0.77 -4.45
CA GLY A 158 10.91 -0.87 -3.78
C GLY A 158 11.15 0.15 -2.66
N SER A 159 10.29 1.17 -2.54
CA SER A 159 10.35 2.21 -1.50
C SER A 159 8.94 2.63 -1.06
N ASP A 160 8.88 3.48 -0.04
CA ASP A 160 7.64 4.15 0.34
C ASP A 160 7.28 5.24 -0.70
N PRO A 161 5.99 5.59 -0.84
CA PRO A 161 5.56 6.71 -1.69
C PRO A 161 6.20 8.02 -1.23
N GLU A 162 6.45 8.94 -2.17
CA GLU A 162 7.09 10.25 -1.91
C GLU A 162 6.41 11.02 -0.77
N HIS A 163 5.07 11.09 -0.79
CA HIS A 163 4.28 11.78 0.22
C HIS A 163 3.68 10.85 1.27
N GLY A 164 4.11 9.58 1.29
CA GLY A 164 3.73 8.57 2.26
C GLY A 164 2.33 7.98 2.05
N VAL A 165 1.79 7.44 3.14
CA VAL A 165 0.45 6.84 3.19
C VAL A 165 -0.44 7.67 4.10
N TRP A 166 -1.69 7.87 3.69
CA TRP A 166 -2.68 8.64 4.43
C TRP A 166 -3.84 7.75 4.85
N GLN A 167 -4.05 7.66 6.16
CA GLN A 167 -5.18 6.97 6.73
C GLN A 167 -6.44 7.83 6.62
N ILE A 168 -7.49 7.25 6.05
CA ILE A 168 -8.85 7.77 6.11
C ILE A 168 -9.44 7.28 7.42
N VAL A 169 -9.50 8.18 8.39
CA VAL A 169 -10.08 7.96 9.70
C VAL A 169 -11.57 8.23 9.62
N VAL A 170 -12.38 7.27 10.05
CA VAL A 170 -13.84 7.41 10.07
C VAL A 170 -14.35 7.81 11.46
N PRO A 171 -15.46 8.53 11.59
CA PRO A 171 -16.03 8.80 12.89
C PRO A 171 -16.80 7.60 13.43
N ASP A 172 -17.03 7.56 14.74
CA ASP A 172 -17.99 6.65 15.35
C ASP A 172 -19.44 7.05 15.04
N SER A 173 -20.41 6.27 15.55
CA SER A 173 -21.84 6.56 15.35
C SER A 173 -22.31 7.91 15.93
N ALA A 174 -21.52 8.53 16.81
CA ALA A 174 -21.79 9.85 17.38
C ALA A 174 -21.06 10.97 16.62
N GLY A 175 -20.38 10.66 15.50
CA GLY A 175 -19.65 11.63 14.69
C GLY A 175 -18.28 12.00 15.26
N ARG A 176 -17.74 11.23 16.21
CA ARG A 176 -16.47 11.55 16.87
C ARG A 176 -15.31 10.83 16.23
N PHE A 177 -14.13 11.41 16.27
CA PHE A 177 -12.88 10.79 15.82
C PHE A 177 -12.06 10.19 16.98
N PRO A 178 -11.09 9.28 16.71
CA PRO A 178 -10.35 8.54 17.74
C PRO A 178 -9.60 9.39 18.78
N ASP A 179 -9.22 10.61 18.42
CA ASP A 179 -8.54 11.57 19.30
C ASP A 179 -9.52 12.47 20.08
N GLU A 180 -10.81 12.37 19.81
CA GLU A 180 -11.84 13.21 20.42
C GLU A 180 -12.40 12.57 21.71
N PRO A 181 -12.66 13.39 22.75
CA PRO A 181 -13.27 12.89 23.97
C PRO A 181 -14.60 12.16 23.73
N GLY A 182 -14.66 10.92 24.21
CA GLY A 182 -15.87 10.09 24.14
C GLY A 182 -16.02 9.28 22.86
N TYR A 183 -14.98 9.15 22.04
CA TYR A 183 -14.95 8.20 20.94
C TYR A 183 -15.18 6.75 21.38
N ASN A 184 -16.02 6.01 20.65
CA ASN A 184 -16.30 4.60 20.94
C ASN A 184 -15.21 3.65 20.37
N HIS A 185 -14.07 3.53 21.07
CA HIS A 185 -12.99 2.61 20.69
C HIS A 185 -13.40 1.12 20.70
N ALA A 186 -14.44 0.74 21.45
CA ALA A 186 -14.89 -0.65 21.50
C ALA A 186 -15.70 -1.04 20.26
N GLY A 187 -16.47 -0.10 19.69
CA GLY A 187 -17.28 -0.35 18.51
C GLY A 187 -16.49 -0.23 17.19
N LEU A 188 -15.48 0.63 17.17
CA LEU A 188 -14.70 0.90 15.97
C LEU A 188 -13.26 1.29 16.36
N PRO A 189 -12.42 0.34 16.81
CA PRO A 189 -11.04 0.66 17.16
C PRO A 189 -10.32 1.13 15.90
N GLN A 190 -9.71 2.31 15.90
CA GLN A 190 -8.91 2.78 14.77
C GLN A 190 -7.52 3.16 15.28
N PRO A 191 -6.52 2.27 15.17
CA PRO A 191 -5.15 2.64 15.43
C PRO A 191 -4.75 3.73 14.44
N LEU A 192 -4.11 4.77 14.95
CA LEU A 192 -3.47 5.78 14.11
C LEU A 192 -2.07 5.24 13.79
N TYR A 193 -1.87 4.88 12.52
CA TYR A 193 -0.60 4.33 12.06
C TYR A 193 0.47 5.39 11.95
#